data_AF-A0A367XIG0-F1
#
_entry.id   AF-A0A367XIG0-F1
#
_cell.length_a   1.000
_cell.length_b   1.000
_cell.length_c   1.000
_cell.angle_alpha   90.00
_cell.angle_beta   90.00
_cell.angle_gamma   90.00
#
_symmetry.space_group_name_H-M   'P 1'
#
loop_
_entity.id
_entity.type
_entity.pdbx_description
1 polymer ?
#
loop_
_entity_poly.entity_id
_entity_poly.type
_entity_poly.pdbx_seq_one_letter_code
_entity_poly.pdbx_strand_id
1 'polypeptide(L)'
;MSKSPTWQSLNRQIRAAEKERGIDRDAHEAMVEQITGKASLGQCTDAEMRRIVAHLNGTRAGFSPSAKGYVRKIWALWGSLKKAGALSAADTDAALLAFVNKHLKGRQFANIRQLDWLTYEEAAPVIEALKDWDHRVNAGGAD
;
A
#
# COMPACT_ATOMS: atom_id res chain seq x y z
N MET A 1 -17.68 24.98 15.29
CA MET A 1 -16.26 24.88 14.86
C MET A 1 -16.24 24.42 13.40
N SER A 2 -15.61 25.20 12.51
CA SER A 2 -15.42 24.76 11.12
C SER A 2 -14.43 23.59 11.07
N LYS A 3 -14.68 22.60 10.22
CA LYS A 3 -13.79 21.44 10.05
C LYS A 3 -12.54 21.85 9.28
N SER A 4 -11.39 21.24 9.61
CA SER A 4 -10.12 21.50 8.93
C SER A 4 -10.23 21.18 7.42
N PRO A 5 -9.47 21.86 6.55
CA PRO A 5 -9.41 21.51 5.12
C PRO A 5 -9.01 20.03 4.88
N THR A 6 -8.11 19.51 5.72
CA THR A 6 -7.70 18.11 5.74
C THR A 6 -8.89 17.18 6.02
N TRP A 7 -9.67 17.47 7.05
CA TRP A 7 -10.88 16.70 7.39
C TRP A 7 -11.85 16.65 6.21
N GLN A 8 -12.08 17.79 5.55
CA GLN A 8 -12.99 17.86 4.40
C GLN A 8 -12.52 17.01 3.23
N SER A 9 -11.21 17.02 2.95
CA SER A 9 -10.61 16.16 1.91
C SER A 9 -10.75 14.67 2.24
N LEU A 10 -10.45 14.28 3.48
CA LEU A 10 -10.58 12.89 3.93
C LEU A 10 -12.04 12.43 3.93
N ASN A 11 -12.97 13.28 4.36
CA ASN A 11 -14.39 12.98 4.31
C ASN A 11 -14.86 12.69 2.87
N ARG A 12 -14.42 13.48 1.87
CA ARG A 12 -14.72 13.19 0.46
C ARG A 12 -14.17 11.85 0.00
N GLN A 13 -12.95 11.50 0.39
CA GLN A 13 -12.34 10.20 0.06
C GLN A 13 -13.13 9.04 0.68
N ILE A 14 -13.52 9.17 1.95
CA ILE A 14 -14.34 8.17 2.65
C ILE A 14 -15.66 7.96 1.90
N ARG A 15 -16.38 9.03 1.58
CA ARG A 15 -17.67 8.93 0.87
C ARG A 15 -17.55 8.34 -0.53
N ALA A 16 -16.48 8.67 -1.26
CA ALA A 16 -16.21 8.05 -2.56
C ALA A 16 -15.95 6.54 -2.43
N ALA A 17 -15.08 6.16 -1.49
CA ALA A 17 -14.72 4.76 -1.24
C ALA A 17 -15.90 3.91 -0.73
N GLU A 18 -16.77 4.49 0.11
CA GLU A 18 -18.02 3.87 0.57
C GLU A 18 -18.99 3.63 -0.58
N LYS A 19 -19.17 4.63 -1.44
CA LYS A 19 -20.02 4.51 -2.63
C LYS A 19 -19.51 3.43 -3.59
N GLU A 20 -18.21 3.39 -3.85
CA GLU A 20 -17.59 2.36 -4.70
C GLU A 20 -17.77 0.94 -4.16
N ARG A 21 -17.85 0.79 -2.84
CA ARG A 21 -17.97 -0.50 -2.15
C ARG A 21 -19.42 -0.86 -1.77
N GLY A 22 -20.39 0.02 -2.01
CA GLY A 22 -21.78 -0.19 -1.62
C GLY A 22 -21.99 -0.25 -0.11
N ILE A 23 -21.17 0.47 0.67
CA ILE A 23 -21.30 0.52 2.14
C ILE A 23 -22.52 1.37 2.49
N ASP A 24 -23.49 0.77 3.17
CA ASP A 24 -24.68 1.45 3.66
C ASP A 24 -24.41 2.22 4.98
N ARG A 25 -25.46 2.85 5.49
CA ARG A 25 -25.38 3.68 6.69
C ARG A 25 -25.01 2.88 7.94
N ASP A 26 -25.59 1.71 8.14
CA ASP A 26 -25.39 0.92 9.35
C ASP A 26 -23.98 0.33 9.36
N ALA A 27 -23.51 -0.15 8.21
CA ALA A 27 -22.13 -0.59 8.03
C ALA A 27 -21.13 0.57 8.20
N HIS A 28 -21.48 1.78 7.73
CA HIS A 28 -20.67 2.97 7.96
C HIS A 28 -20.54 3.30 9.45
N GLU A 29 -21.67 3.39 10.18
CA GLU A 29 -21.68 3.74 11.60
C GLU A 29 -20.88 2.70 12.42
N ALA A 30 -21.10 1.41 12.16
CA ALA A 30 -20.35 0.32 12.80
C ALA A 30 -18.84 0.39 12.51
N MET A 31 -18.44 0.66 11.26
CA MET A 31 -17.04 0.80 10.87
C MET A 31 -16.38 1.99 11.58
N VAL A 32 -17.05 3.14 11.65
CA VAL A 32 -16.52 4.34 12.31
C VAL A 32 -16.33 4.08 13.80
N GLU A 33 -17.32 3.48 14.45
CA GLU A 33 -17.24 3.12 15.87
C GLU A 33 -16.11 2.12 16.13
N GLN A 34 -15.99 1.07 15.32
CA GLN A 34 -14.94 0.06 15.48
C GLN A 34 -13.52 0.66 15.34
N ILE A 35 -13.30 1.58 14.41
CA ILE A 35 -11.97 2.13 14.12
C ILE A 35 -11.58 3.25 15.09
N THR A 36 -12.56 4.05 15.53
CA THR A 36 -12.31 5.32 16.23
C THR A 36 -12.92 5.40 17.63
N GLY A 37 -13.88 4.53 17.95
CA GLY A 37 -14.70 4.61 19.16
C GLY A 37 -15.67 5.80 19.15
N LYS A 38 -16.00 6.37 17.99
CA LYS A 38 -16.90 7.52 17.84
C LYS A 38 -18.15 7.13 17.07
N ALA A 39 -19.26 7.81 17.39
CA ALA A 39 -20.54 7.57 16.73
C ALA A 39 -20.62 8.18 15.31
N SER A 40 -19.70 9.07 14.94
CA SER A 40 -19.72 9.69 13.61
C SER A 40 -18.38 10.30 13.20
N LEU A 41 -18.19 10.48 11.88
CA LEU A 41 -17.07 11.25 11.31
C LEU A 41 -17.01 12.69 11.85
N GLY A 42 -18.16 13.25 12.23
CA GLY A 42 -18.26 14.59 12.80
C GLY A 42 -17.53 14.74 14.14
N GLN A 43 -17.25 13.65 14.85
CA GLN A 43 -16.49 13.64 16.10
C GLN A 43 -15.03 13.20 15.91
N CYS A 44 -14.66 12.77 14.69
CA CYS A 44 -13.32 12.28 14.39
C CYS A 44 -12.32 13.41 14.16
N THR A 45 -11.12 13.22 14.68
CA THR A 45 -9.90 14.00 14.40
C THR A 45 -9.31 13.65 13.03
N ASP A 46 -8.42 14.47 12.49
CA ASP A 46 -7.72 14.19 11.22
C ASP A 46 -6.92 12.87 11.26
N ALA A 47 -6.45 12.46 12.44
CA ALA A 47 -5.73 11.18 12.60
C ALA A 47 -6.69 9.98 12.53
N GLU A 48 -7.87 10.08 13.15
CA GLU A 48 -8.94 9.10 13.06
C GLU A 48 -9.49 8.97 11.65
N MET A 49 -9.73 10.10 10.98
CA MET A 49 -10.15 10.12 9.58
C MET A 49 -9.14 9.40 8.66
N ARG A 50 -7.83 9.56 8.89
CA ARG A 50 -6.79 8.82 8.16
C ARG A 50 -6.83 7.31 8.44
N ARG A 51 -7.18 6.88 9.65
CA ARG A 51 -7.35 5.46 9.97
C ARG A 51 -8.53 4.85 9.20
N ILE A 52 -9.65 5.57 9.09
CA ILE A 52 -10.81 5.13 8.33
C ILE A 52 -10.49 5.04 6.83
N VAL A 53 -9.88 6.09 6.25
CA VAL A 53 -9.44 6.07 4.84
C VAL A 53 -8.51 4.88 4.57
N ALA A 54 -7.56 4.63 5.46
CA ALA A 54 -6.65 3.51 5.32
C ALA A 54 -7.37 2.16 5.37
N HIS A 55 -8.30 1.97 6.32
CA HIS A 55 -9.14 0.78 6.39
C HIS A 55 -9.91 0.54 5.08
N LEU A 56 -10.61 1.57 4.58
CA LEU A 56 -11.36 1.48 3.32
C LEU A 56 -10.45 1.15 2.14
N ASN A 57 -9.27 1.75 2.07
CA ASN A 57 -8.30 1.51 1.02
C ASN A 57 -7.54 0.16 1.16
N GLY A 58 -7.76 -0.58 2.25
CA GLY A 58 -6.98 -1.77 2.56
C GLY A 58 -5.49 -1.47 2.81
N THR A 59 -5.17 -0.25 3.26
CA THR A 59 -3.81 0.20 3.56
C THR A 59 -3.64 0.51 5.05
N ARG A 60 -2.40 0.79 5.48
CA ARG A 60 -2.12 1.25 6.84
C ARG A 60 -2.31 2.77 6.95
N ALA A 61 -2.74 3.23 8.12
CA ALA A 61 -2.87 4.67 8.38
C ALA A 61 -1.54 5.40 8.16
N GLY A 62 -1.58 6.51 7.42
CA GLY A 62 -0.37 7.25 7.05
C GLY A 62 0.43 6.64 5.89
N PHE A 63 -0.06 5.59 5.25
CA PHE A 63 0.52 5.12 4.00
C PHE A 63 0.40 6.19 2.92
N SER A 64 1.54 6.62 2.40
CA SER A 64 1.64 7.42 1.18
C SER A 64 2.46 6.63 0.17
N PRO A 65 1.99 6.49 -1.08
CA PRO A 65 2.84 5.99 -2.15
C PRO A 65 4.12 6.82 -2.24
N SER A 66 5.23 6.15 -2.56
CA SER A 66 6.50 6.84 -2.82
C SER A 66 6.33 7.85 -3.96
N ALA A 67 7.01 8.99 -3.88
CA ALA A 67 7.09 9.95 -4.99
C ALA A 67 7.87 9.38 -6.19
N LYS A 68 8.76 8.40 -5.96
CA LYS A 68 9.60 7.77 -6.98
C LYS A 68 8.82 6.72 -7.76
N GLY A 69 8.69 6.95 -9.08
CA GLY A 69 7.93 6.05 -9.97
C GLY A 69 8.47 4.61 -9.98
N TYR A 70 9.79 4.44 -9.93
CA TYR A 70 10.43 3.12 -9.89
C TYR A 70 10.15 2.36 -8.59
N VAL A 71 10.06 3.05 -7.44
CA VAL A 71 9.65 2.42 -6.17
C VAL A 71 8.21 1.95 -6.24
N ARG A 72 7.30 2.78 -6.79
CA ARG A 72 5.90 2.36 -7.01
C ARG A 72 5.81 1.16 -7.95
N LYS A 73 6.63 1.10 -9.00
CA LYS A 73 6.68 -0.04 -9.92
C LYS A 73 7.12 -1.33 -9.23
N ILE A 74 8.13 -1.28 -8.36
CA ILE A 74 8.57 -2.43 -7.56
C ILE A 74 7.41 -2.96 -6.69
N TRP A 75 6.70 -2.07 -5.97
CA TRP A 75 5.53 -2.45 -5.18
C TRP A 75 4.41 -3.07 -6.03
N ALA A 76 4.16 -2.52 -7.22
CA ALA A 76 3.14 -3.03 -8.12
C ALA A 76 3.44 -4.46 -8.60
N LEU A 77 4.70 -4.72 -9.02
CA LEU A 77 5.13 -6.04 -9.44
C LEU A 77 5.10 -7.05 -8.29
N TRP A 78 5.58 -6.67 -7.11
CA TRP A 78 5.48 -7.52 -5.91
C TRP A 78 4.03 -7.85 -5.55
N GLY A 79 3.14 -6.86 -5.65
CA GLY A 79 1.70 -7.06 -5.46
C GLY A 79 1.06 -7.96 -6.52
N SER A 80 1.53 -7.91 -7.76
CA SER A 80 1.11 -8.81 -8.84
C SER A 80 1.47 -10.26 -8.52
N LEU A 81 2.74 -10.51 -8.17
CA LEU A 81 3.21 -11.83 -7.73
C LEU A 81 2.42 -12.37 -6.53
N LYS A 82 2.10 -11.50 -5.56
CA LYS A 82 1.26 -11.87 -4.41
C LYS A 82 -0.12 -12.33 -4.85
N LYS A 83 -0.77 -11.60 -5.78
CA LYS A 83 -2.11 -11.94 -6.30
C LYS A 83 -2.09 -13.23 -7.11
N ALA A 84 -1.02 -13.49 -7.83
CA ALA A 84 -0.81 -14.72 -8.58
C ALA A 84 -0.45 -15.93 -7.70
N GLY A 85 -0.34 -15.76 -6.38
CA GLY A 85 0.02 -16.84 -5.45
C GLY A 85 1.47 -17.30 -5.55
N ALA A 86 2.34 -16.54 -6.21
CA ALA A 86 3.76 -16.87 -6.36
C ALA A 86 4.58 -16.62 -5.09
N LEU A 87 4.02 -15.88 -4.14
CA LEU A 87 4.62 -15.62 -2.84
C LEU A 87 4.16 -16.65 -1.81
N SER A 88 5.06 -17.01 -0.90
CA SER A 88 4.77 -17.86 0.25
C SER A 88 3.95 -17.10 1.32
N ALA A 89 3.31 -17.84 2.22
CA ALA A 89 2.51 -17.25 3.31
C ALA A 89 3.32 -16.37 4.29
N ALA A 90 4.66 -16.51 4.31
CA ALA A 90 5.55 -15.71 5.16
C ALA A 90 6.01 -14.40 4.50
N ASP A 91 5.63 -14.15 3.24
CA ASP A 91 6.15 -13.01 2.50
C ASP A 91 5.49 -11.69 2.91
N THR A 92 6.32 -10.84 3.50
CA THR A 92 6.00 -9.49 4.00
C THR A 92 6.82 -8.43 3.28
N ASP A 93 6.62 -7.16 3.62
CA ASP A 93 7.48 -6.04 3.20
C ASP A 93 8.98 -6.33 3.45
N ALA A 94 9.30 -7.10 4.49
CA ALA A 94 10.66 -7.52 4.80
C ALA A 94 11.24 -8.50 3.76
N ALA A 95 10.42 -9.40 3.22
CA ALA A 95 10.84 -10.33 2.17
C ALA A 95 11.16 -9.58 0.87
N LEU A 96 10.35 -8.57 0.51
CA LEU A 96 10.66 -7.69 -0.61
C LEU A 96 11.98 -6.94 -0.40
N LEU A 97 12.23 -6.40 0.80
CA LEU A 97 13.51 -5.75 1.11
C LEU A 97 14.67 -6.74 1.01
N ALA A 98 14.52 -7.98 1.48
CA ALA A 98 15.55 -9.00 1.36
C ALA A 98 15.83 -9.36 -0.11
N PHE A 99 14.78 -9.50 -0.93
CA PHE A 99 14.90 -9.67 -2.37
C PHE A 99 15.68 -8.51 -3.00
N VAL A 100 15.23 -7.27 -2.78
CA VAL A 100 15.88 -6.07 -3.33
C VAL A 100 17.36 -6.02 -2.94
N ASN A 101 17.69 -6.23 -1.67
CA ASN A 101 19.07 -6.20 -1.19
C ASN A 101 19.98 -7.24 -1.86
N LYS A 102 19.47 -8.43 -2.24
CA LYS A 102 20.25 -9.42 -3.02
C LYS A 102 20.65 -8.91 -4.40
N HIS A 103 19.89 -7.98 -4.96
CA HIS A 103 20.14 -7.37 -6.27
C HIS A 103 20.99 -6.09 -6.21
N LEU A 104 21.24 -5.53 -5.01
CA LEU A 104 22.10 -4.36 -4.82
C LEU A 104 23.58 -4.77 -4.75
N LYS A 105 24.14 -5.18 -5.89
CA LYS A 105 25.57 -5.51 -6.00
C LYS A 105 26.42 -4.23 -5.96
N GLY A 106 27.48 -4.23 -5.15
CA GLY A 106 28.47 -3.14 -5.12
C GLY A 106 28.17 -2.00 -4.13
N ARG A 107 27.12 -2.11 -3.30
CA ARG A 107 26.89 -1.16 -2.22
C ARG A 107 27.95 -1.33 -1.13
N GLN A 108 28.77 -0.29 -0.93
CA GLN A 108 29.84 -0.29 0.07
C GLN A 108 29.31 -0.24 1.51
N PHE A 109 28.12 0.34 1.70
CA PHE A 109 27.45 0.44 3.00
C PHE A 109 26.08 -0.28 2.95
N ALA A 110 25.71 -0.81 4.13
CA ALA A 110 24.64 -1.78 4.43
C ALA A 110 23.37 -1.80 3.55
N ASN A 111 22.73 -2.97 3.58
CA ASN A 111 21.38 -3.23 3.06
C ASN A 111 20.40 -2.07 3.32
N ILE A 112 19.60 -1.73 2.31
CA ILE A 112 18.49 -0.80 2.48
C ILE A 112 17.44 -1.37 3.43
N ARG A 113 16.82 -0.48 4.20
CA ARG A 113 15.67 -0.81 5.05
C ARG A 113 14.36 -0.25 4.51
N GLN A 114 14.43 0.57 3.47
CA GLN A 114 13.28 1.21 2.82
C GLN A 114 13.56 1.36 1.33
N LEU A 115 12.59 1.01 0.49
CA LEU A 115 12.73 1.11 -0.97
C LEU A 115 12.90 2.56 -1.46
N ASP A 116 12.39 3.53 -0.71
CA ASP A 116 12.58 4.97 -1.01
C ASP A 116 14.05 5.39 -0.98
N TRP A 117 14.95 4.60 -0.40
CA TRP A 117 16.39 4.86 -0.40
C TRP A 117 17.08 4.38 -1.67
N LEU A 118 16.37 3.71 -2.57
CA LEU A 118 16.90 3.32 -3.87
C LEU A 118 17.11 4.54 -4.76
N THR A 119 18.19 4.52 -5.52
CA THR A 119 18.31 5.30 -6.75
C THR A 119 17.61 4.57 -7.91
N TYR A 120 17.46 5.24 -9.05
CA TYR A 120 16.92 4.59 -10.25
C TYR A 120 17.84 3.46 -10.76
N GLU A 121 19.16 3.70 -10.76
CA GLU A 121 20.16 2.72 -11.19
C GLU A 121 20.14 1.45 -10.34
N GLU A 122 19.96 1.61 -9.02
CA GLU A 122 19.79 0.50 -8.09
C GLU A 122 18.45 -0.24 -8.29
N ALA A 123 17.38 0.49 -8.63
CA ALA A 123 16.05 -0.07 -8.83
C ALA A 123 15.89 -0.80 -10.18
N ALA A 124 16.60 -0.38 -11.23
CA ALA A 124 16.49 -0.94 -12.57
C ALA A 124 16.69 -2.47 -12.63
N PRO A 125 17.80 -3.05 -12.10
CA PRO A 125 17.99 -4.50 -12.13
C PRO A 125 16.97 -5.26 -11.27
N VAL A 126 16.46 -4.64 -10.19
CA VAL A 126 15.41 -5.22 -9.34
C VAL A 126 14.09 -5.30 -10.12
N ILE A 127 13.74 -4.24 -10.85
CA ILE A 127 12.51 -4.17 -11.65
C ILE A 127 12.53 -5.24 -12.75
N GLU A 128 13.64 -5.39 -13.46
CA GLU A 128 13.74 -6.40 -14.52
C GLU A 128 13.67 -7.82 -13.95
N ALA A 129 14.33 -8.10 -12.82
CA ALA A 129 14.20 -9.40 -12.15
C ALA A 129 12.76 -9.71 -11.70
N LEU A 130 12.01 -8.71 -11.21
CA LEU A 130 10.60 -8.86 -10.84
C LEU A 130 9.70 -9.06 -12.06
N LYS A 131 9.94 -8.35 -13.17
CA LYS A 131 9.19 -8.55 -14.42
C LYS A 131 9.39 -9.96 -14.96
N ASP A 132 10.63 -10.44 -14.98
CA ASP A 132 10.93 -11.80 -15.45
C ASP A 132 10.25 -12.85 -14.58
N TRP A 133 10.18 -12.64 -13.27
CA TRP A 133 9.46 -13.54 -12.38
C TRP A 133 7.94 -13.49 -12.62
N ASP A 134 7.37 -12.30 -12.71
CA ASP A 134 5.94 -12.11 -12.99
C ASP A 134 5.55 -12.75 -14.33
N HIS A 135 6.38 -12.61 -15.36
CA HIS A 135 6.20 -13.28 -16.65
C HIS A 135 6.22 -14.81 -16.52
N ARG A 136 7.17 -15.40 -15.77
CA ARG A 136 7.23 -16.86 -15.57
C ARG A 136 5.99 -17.40 -14.86
N VAL A 137 5.51 -16.68 -13.85
CA VAL A 137 4.33 -17.06 -13.07
C VAL A 137 3.07 -16.98 -13.94
N ASN A 138 2.92 -15.90 -14.71
CA ASN A 138 1.72 -15.69 -15.52
C ASN A 138 1.73 -16.50 -16.83
N ALA A 139 2.89 -16.82 -17.40
CA ALA A 139 3.01 -17.71 -18.56
C ALA A 139 2.79 -19.19 -18.19
N GLY A 140 3.10 -19.60 -16.95
CA GLY A 140 2.89 -20.97 -16.47
C GLY A 140 1.46 -21.30 -16.02
N GLY A 141 0.51 -20.35 -16.12
CA GLY A 141 -0.91 -20.55 -15.82
C GLY A 141 -1.78 -20.90 -17.03
N ALA A 142 -1.15 -21.22 -18.17
CA ALA A 142 -1.82 -21.52 -19.45
C ALA A 142 -1.81 -23.01 -19.84
N ASP A 143 -1.43 -23.90 -18.92
CA ASP A 143 -1.48 -25.37 -19.10
C ASP A 143 -2.52 -26.03 -18.19
#